data_AF-A0A158NWP6-F1
#
_entry.id   AF-A0A158NWP6-F1
#
_cell.length_a   1.000
_cell.length_b   1.000
_cell.length_c   1.000
_cell.angle_alpha   90.00
_cell.angle_beta   90.00
_cell.angle_gamma   90.00
#
_symmetry.space_group_name_H-M   'P 1'
#
loop_
_entity.id
_entity.type
_entity.pdbx_description
1 polymer ?
#
loop_
_entity_poly.entity_id
_entity_poly.type
_entity_poly.pdbx_seq_one_letter_code
_entity_poly.pdbx_strand_id
1 'polypeptide(L)'
;SSPPPFSPKGRSSDLDAIVHCIAKAEKFIYISVMDYFPLTIYTPQIKYWPIIDNALRAAAIERKVEVRLLISWWKYSRPSESYFLKSLQDLTYSYPNVKIEVRRFIVPTDPHLNKIPYARVNHNKYMVTDVAAYVGTSNWSGDYFIDTAGIGTVFESVGHQNNGNIRQQLENIFHRDWYSNYSFPLNINETHSENLWDLSRSSYQHSSYEPYIHL
;
A
#
# COMPACT_ATOMS: atom_id res chain seq x y z
N SER A 1 4.89 -17.98 3.70
CA SER A 1 4.99 -18.56 5.07
C SER A 1 4.42 -19.97 5.19
N SER A 2 5.23 -20.91 5.69
CA SER A 2 4.81 -22.22 6.24
C SER A 2 4.98 -22.19 7.77
N PRO A 3 4.30 -23.02 8.57
CA PRO A 3 4.56 -23.06 10.02
C PRO A 3 6.07 -23.27 10.28
N PRO A 4 6.68 -22.62 11.29
CA PRO A 4 8.12 -22.63 11.48
C PRO A 4 8.77 -24.03 11.46
N PRO A 5 8.16 -25.08 12.07
CA PRO A 5 8.73 -26.43 12.01
C PRO A 5 8.79 -27.06 10.62
N PHE A 6 7.97 -26.58 9.67
CA PHE A 6 7.87 -27.11 8.31
C PHE A 6 8.48 -26.20 7.23
N SER A 7 9.12 -25.10 7.62
CA SER A 7 9.78 -24.20 6.67
C SER A 7 11.13 -24.78 6.22
N PRO A 8 11.33 -25.05 4.91
CA PRO A 8 12.61 -25.53 4.39
C PRO A 8 13.74 -24.53 4.67
N LYS A 9 14.96 -25.04 4.88
CA LYS A 9 16.16 -24.20 5.00
C LYS A 9 16.33 -23.32 3.77
N GLY A 10 16.75 -22.07 3.98
CA GLY A 10 16.98 -21.09 2.91
C GLY A 10 15.74 -20.29 2.49
N ARG A 11 14.60 -20.47 3.14
CA ARG A 11 13.43 -19.57 3.01
C ARG A 11 13.37 -18.57 4.15
N SER A 12 12.96 -17.35 3.85
CA SER A 12 12.60 -16.33 4.83
C SER A 12 11.10 -16.33 5.07
N SER A 13 10.65 -15.86 6.24
CA SER A 13 9.24 -15.57 6.44
C SER A 13 8.83 -14.32 5.65
N ASP A 14 7.55 -14.23 5.26
CA ASP A 14 7.03 -13.08 4.50
C ASP A 14 7.21 -11.78 5.31
N LEU A 15 7.04 -11.85 6.64
CA LEU A 15 7.25 -10.72 7.55
C LEU A 15 8.71 -10.25 7.55
N ASP A 16 9.65 -11.18 7.73
CA ASP A 16 11.08 -10.86 7.75
C ASP A 16 11.52 -10.26 6.41
N ALA A 17 11.00 -10.79 5.29
CA ALA A 17 11.27 -10.28 3.96
C ALA A 17 10.76 -8.84 3.78
N ILE A 18 9.55 -8.51 4.25
CA ILE A 18 9.01 -7.15 4.20
C ILE A 18 9.87 -6.20 5.04
N VAL A 19 10.14 -6.56 6.30
CA VAL A 19 10.94 -5.73 7.23
C VAL A 19 12.35 -5.52 6.68
N HIS A 20 12.96 -6.55 6.10
CA HIS A 20 14.27 -6.47 5.46
C HIS A 20 14.28 -5.50 4.27
N CYS A 21 13.27 -5.56 3.40
CA CYS A 21 13.13 -4.61 2.28
C CYS A 21 12.94 -3.17 2.77
N ILE A 22 12.17 -2.93 3.85
CA ILE A 22 12.02 -1.62 4.49
C ILE A 22 13.34 -1.12 5.08
N ALA A 23 14.10 -2.02 5.73
CA ALA A 23 15.38 -1.69 6.33
C ALA A 23 16.43 -1.30 5.28
N LYS A 24 16.41 -1.95 4.10
CA LYS A 24 17.33 -1.67 2.98
C LYS A 24 16.97 -0.45 2.14
N ALA A 25 15.74 0.07 2.22
CA ALA A 25 15.33 1.23 1.42
C ALA A 25 16.13 2.48 1.82
N GLU A 26 16.61 3.22 0.83
CA GLU A 26 17.41 4.43 1.05
C GLU A 26 16.66 5.70 0.62
N LYS A 27 15.76 5.60 -0.36
CA LYS A 27 15.09 6.78 -0.93
C LYS A 27 13.60 6.78 -0.72
N PHE A 28 12.94 5.66 -1.03
CA PHE A 28 11.50 5.58 -0.90
C PHE A 28 11.00 4.17 -0.57
N ILE A 29 9.81 4.12 0.02
CA ILE A 29 9.01 2.92 0.25
C ILE A 29 7.59 3.21 -0.22
N TYR A 30 7.15 2.51 -1.26
CA TYR A 30 5.81 2.64 -1.83
C TYR A 30 5.04 1.33 -1.64
N ILE A 31 3.87 1.40 -1.01
CA ILE A 31 3.09 0.23 -0.59
C ILE A 31 1.70 0.32 -1.18
N SER A 32 1.24 -0.75 -1.83
CA SER A 32 -0.15 -0.91 -2.25
C SER A 32 -0.72 -2.21 -1.71
N VAL A 33 -1.66 -2.07 -0.77
CA VAL A 33 -2.32 -3.19 -0.09
C VAL A 33 -3.83 -2.96 -0.02
N MET A 34 -4.61 -4.03 0.17
CA MET A 34 -6.04 -3.86 0.45
C MET A 34 -6.25 -3.31 1.85
N ASP A 35 -5.74 -4.00 2.88
CA ASP A 35 -5.87 -3.59 4.28
C ASP A 35 -4.50 -3.38 4.94
N TYR A 36 -4.43 -2.40 5.84
CA TYR A 36 -3.30 -2.05 6.70
C TYR A 36 -3.78 -1.81 8.14
N PHE A 37 -3.38 -2.69 9.05
CA PHE A 37 -3.63 -2.54 10.48
C PHE A 37 -2.39 -2.93 11.29
N PRO A 38 -1.89 -2.07 12.20
CA PRO A 38 -0.89 -2.46 13.19
C PRO A 38 -1.50 -3.28 14.33
N LEU A 39 -2.39 -4.23 13.99
CA LEU A 39 -3.20 -5.04 14.89
C LEU A 39 -3.35 -6.47 14.34
N THR A 40 -3.75 -7.40 15.21
CA THR A 40 -4.48 -8.61 14.79
C THR A 40 -5.98 -8.32 14.81
N ILE A 41 -6.67 -8.45 13.68
CA ILE A 41 -8.07 -8.02 13.54
C ILE A 41 -9.06 -9.16 13.23
N TYR A 42 -8.55 -10.34 12.87
CA TYR A 42 -9.36 -11.54 12.61
C TYR A 42 -9.22 -12.61 13.71
N THR A 43 -8.60 -12.27 14.83
CA THR A 43 -8.42 -13.13 16.00
C THR A 43 -9.48 -12.86 17.08
N PRO A 44 -9.80 -13.82 17.99
CA PRO A 44 -10.80 -13.62 19.04
C PRO A 44 -10.56 -12.41 19.96
N GLN A 45 -9.29 -12.04 20.14
CA GLN A 45 -8.88 -10.82 20.84
C GLN A 45 -8.07 -9.97 19.88
N ILE A 46 -8.46 -8.70 19.74
CA ILE A 46 -7.67 -7.71 19.01
C ILE A 46 -6.41 -7.40 19.82
N LYS A 47 -5.24 -7.55 19.21
CA LYS A 47 -3.95 -7.23 19.84
C LYS A 47 -3.22 -6.18 19.03
N TYR A 48 -2.51 -5.29 19.72
CA TYR A 48 -1.56 -4.40 19.06
C TYR A 48 -0.38 -5.20 18.51
N TRP A 49 -0.07 -4.98 17.24
CA TRP A 49 0.96 -5.70 16.51
C TRP A 49 1.70 -4.73 15.56
N PRO A 50 2.77 -4.08 16.03
CA PRO A 50 3.31 -2.90 15.36
C PRO A 50 4.52 -3.15 14.47
N ILE A 51 4.84 -4.40 14.11
CA ILE A 51 6.15 -4.74 13.54
C ILE A 51 6.42 -3.94 12.24
N ILE A 52 5.50 -3.99 11.28
CA ILE A 52 5.64 -3.23 10.04
C ILE A 52 5.48 -1.72 10.28
N ASP A 53 4.54 -1.32 11.15
CA ASP A 53 4.28 0.09 11.48
C ASP A 53 5.52 0.77 12.07
N ASN A 54 6.17 0.13 13.04
CA ASN A 54 7.42 0.58 13.64
C ASN A 54 8.53 0.69 12.57
N ALA A 55 8.64 -0.29 11.68
CA ALA A 55 9.64 -0.25 10.61
C ALA A 55 9.44 0.93 9.66
N LEU A 56 8.18 1.24 9.29
CA LEU A 56 7.85 2.39 8.43
C LEU A 56 8.12 3.72 9.15
N ARG A 57 7.71 3.85 10.42
CA ARG A 57 7.98 5.05 11.23
C ARG A 57 9.47 5.29 11.38
N ALA A 58 10.23 4.25 11.70
CA ALA A 58 11.69 4.35 11.80
C ALA A 58 12.34 4.74 10.47
N ALA A 59 11.91 4.14 9.35
CA ALA A 59 12.42 4.49 8.01
C ALA A 59 12.22 5.99 7.69
N ALA A 60 11.02 6.51 7.94
CA ALA A 60 10.70 7.91 7.67
C ALA A 60 11.42 8.87 8.64
N ILE A 61 11.42 8.57 9.95
CA ILE A 61 11.95 9.48 10.96
C ILE A 61 13.47 9.44 11.03
N GLU A 62 14.07 8.26 11.08
CA GLU A 62 15.51 8.11 11.32
C GLU A 62 16.32 8.27 10.04
N ARG A 63 15.80 7.74 8.92
CA ARG A 63 16.53 7.67 7.65
C ARG A 63 16.01 8.61 6.56
N LYS A 64 14.91 9.32 6.83
CA LYS A 64 14.27 10.28 5.88
C LYS A 64 13.85 9.61 4.56
N VAL A 65 13.55 8.32 4.61
CA VAL A 65 13.00 7.59 3.47
C VAL A 65 11.57 8.06 3.23
N GLU A 66 11.23 8.45 2.00
CA GLU A 66 9.87 8.85 1.67
C GLU A 66 8.94 7.64 1.70
N VAL A 67 7.84 7.72 2.43
CA VAL A 67 6.86 6.62 2.50
C VAL A 67 5.57 7.03 1.80
N ARG A 68 5.07 6.19 0.90
CA ARG A 68 3.72 6.34 0.32
C ARG A 68 2.91 5.08 0.50
N LEU A 69 1.70 5.21 1.04
CA LEU A 69 0.75 4.12 1.18
C LEU A 69 -0.48 4.38 0.31
N LEU A 70 -0.76 3.46 -0.60
CA LEU A 70 -1.96 3.44 -1.43
C LEU A 70 -2.86 2.28 -0.97
N ILE A 71 -3.80 2.59 -0.09
CA ILE A 71 -4.63 1.60 0.62
C ILE A 71 -6.00 1.54 -0.01
N SER A 72 -6.55 0.35 -0.22
CA SER A 72 -7.85 0.24 -0.84
C SER A 72 -8.96 0.75 0.06
N TRP A 73 -9.98 1.38 -0.53
CA TRP A 73 -11.21 1.73 0.17
C TRP A 73 -12.41 1.27 -0.62
N TRP A 74 -13.26 0.47 0.02
CA TRP A 74 -14.36 -0.24 -0.63
C TRP A 74 -15.46 -0.54 0.40
N LYS A 75 -16.58 -1.10 -0.06
CA LYS A 75 -17.80 -1.35 0.75
C LYS A 75 -17.54 -2.11 2.06
N TYR A 76 -16.49 -2.93 2.11
CA TYR A 76 -16.18 -3.78 3.26
C TYR A 76 -14.95 -3.29 4.06
N SER A 77 -14.38 -2.13 3.70
CA SER A 77 -13.34 -1.48 4.49
C SER A 77 -13.85 -1.14 5.88
N ARG A 78 -12.98 -1.30 6.89
CA ARG A 78 -13.28 -0.90 8.26
C ARG A 78 -12.92 0.58 8.46
N PRO A 79 -13.86 1.45 8.88
CA PRO A 79 -13.54 2.87 9.09
C PRO A 79 -12.45 3.13 10.14
N SER A 80 -12.26 2.20 11.08
CA SER A 80 -11.19 2.32 12.09
C SER A 80 -9.78 2.30 11.51
N GLU A 81 -9.58 1.78 10.30
CA GLU A 81 -8.29 1.75 9.61
C GLU A 81 -7.69 3.16 9.48
N SER A 82 -8.55 4.13 9.21
CA SER A 82 -8.18 5.49 8.91
C SER A 82 -7.50 6.19 10.08
N TYR A 83 -7.79 5.80 11.33
CA TYR A 83 -7.08 6.32 12.50
C TYR A 83 -5.59 5.91 12.49
N PHE A 84 -5.29 4.67 12.08
CA PHE A 84 -3.91 4.18 12.01
C PHE A 84 -3.15 4.80 10.84
N LEU A 85 -3.81 4.89 9.67
CA LEU A 85 -3.26 5.56 8.50
C LEU A 85 -3.00 7.05 8.74
N LYS A 86 -3.93 7.73 9.41
CA LYS A 86 -3.80 9.14 9.78
C LYS A 86 -2.64 9.34 10.77
N SER A 87 -2.50 8.46 11.75
CA SER A 87 -1.38 8.47 12.70
C SER A 87 0.00 8.33 12.03
N LEU A 88 0.09 7.62 10.90
CA LEU A 88 1.31 7.59 10.08
C LEU A 88 1.47 8.90 9.29
N GLN A 89 0.43 9.32 8.58
CA GLN A 89 0.49 10.52 7.73
C GLN A 89 0.84 11.79 8.52
N ASP A 90 0.33 11.93 9.75
CA ASP A 90 0.57 13.09 10.62
C ASP A 90 2.01 13.20 11.12
N LEU A 91 2.86 12.18 10.92
CA LEU A 91 4.30 12.31 11.14
C LEU A 91 5.00 13.13 10.04
N THR A 92 4.36 13.36 8.90
CA THR A 92 4.89 14.24 7.84
C THR A 92 5.17 15.62 8.42
N TYR A 93 6.36 16.16 8.16
CA TYR A 93 6.84 17.44 8.69
C TYR A 93 6.99 17.52 10.22
N SER A 94 6.89 16.40 10.96
CA SER A 94 7.25 16.38 12.40
C SER A 94 8.73 16.72 12.64
N TYR A 95 9.59 16.42 11.67
CA TYR A 95 11.00 16.80 11.61
C TYR A 95 11.37 17.15 10.16
N PRO A 96 12.50 17.87 9.93
CA PRO A 96 12.99 18.13 8.58
C PRO A 96 13.09 16.84 7.74
N ASN A 97 12.56 16.92 6.52
CA ASN A 97 12.59 15.86 5.51
C ASN A 97 11.84 14.57 5.88
N VAL A 98 10.99 14.57 6.91
CA VAL A 98 10.08 13.44 7.17
C VAL A 98 8.84 13.58 6.31
N LYS A 99 8.59 12.57 5.46
CA LYS A 99 7.50 12.59 4.48
C LYS A 99 6.78 11.25 4.39
N ILE A 100 5.53 11.21 4.83
CA ILE A 100 4.64 10.04 4.77
C ILE A 100 3.31 10.44 4.14
N GLU A 101 3.06 9.98 2.92
CA GLU A 101 1.79 10.26 2.24
C GLU A 101 0.90 9.02 2.23
N VAL A 102 -0.39 9.20 2.53
CA VAL A 102 -1.38 8.13 2.45
C VAL A 102 -2.53 8.56 1.54
N ARG A 103 -2.91 7.65 0.64
CA ARG A 103 -4.06 7.80 -0.25
C ARG A 103 -4.92 6.55 -0.23
N ARG A 104 -6.21 6.74 -0.46
CA ARG A 104 -7.19 5.69 -0.70
C ARG A 104 -7.26 5.37 -2.19
N PHE A 105 -7.29 4.10 -2.56
CA PHE A 105 -7.62 3.66 -3.92
C PHE A 105 -9.05 3.13 -3.97
N ILE A 106 -9.89 3.76 -4.77
CA ILE A 106 -11.31 3.41 -4.88
C ILE A 106 -11.59 2.94 -6.30
N VAL A 107 -11.96 1.67 -6.44
CA VAL A 107 -12.41 1.13 -7.72
C VAL A 107 -13.81 1.71 -8.01
N PRO A 108 -14.04 2.35 -9.17
CA PRO A 108 -15.36 2.87 -9.53
C PRO A 108 -16.44 1.80 -9.46
N THR A 109 -17.65 2.20 -9.07
CA THR A 109 -18.78 1.29 -8.97
C THR A 109 -20.09 2.02 -9.23
N ASP A 110 -21.16 1.26 -9.48
CA ASP A 110 -22.52 1.73 -9.65
C ASP A 110 -23.49 0.75 -8.94
N PRO A 111 -24.79 1.08 -8.82
CA PRO A 111 -25.76 0.21 -8.17
C PRO A 111 -25.90 -1.19 -8.77
N HIS A 112 -25.58 -1.38 -10.05
CA HIS A 112 -25.60 -2.68 -10.70
C HIS A 112 -24.36 -3.49 -10.34
N LEU A 113 -23.16 -2.91 -10.44
CA LEU A 113 -21.88 -3.54 -10.07
C LEU A 113 -21.81 -3.88 -8.58
N ASN A 114 -22.41 -3.06 -7.71
CA ASN A 114 -22.48 -3.30 -6.26
C ASN A 114 -23.32 -4.52 -5.86
N LYS A 115 -24.08 -5.11 -6.78
CA LYS A 115 -24.81 -6.36 -6.56
C LYS A 115 -23.88 -7.57 -6.53
N ILE A 116 -22.68 -7.48 -7.10
CA ILE A 116 -21.69 -8.57 -7.09
C ILE A 116 -20.85 -8.42 -5.81
N PRO A 117 -21.02 -9.32 -4.82
CA PRO A 117 -20.29 -9.22 -3.57
C PRO A 117 -18.79 -9.32 -3.80
N TYR A 118 -18.03 -8.52 -3.06
CA TYR A 118 -16.57 -8.52 -3.03
C TYR A 118 -15.81 -8.24 -4.34
N ALA A 119 -16.50 -7.83 -5.41
CA ALA A 119 -15.87 -7.67 -6.73
C ALA A 119 -15.24 -6.29 -6.99
N ARG A 120 -15.61 -5.25 -6.21
CA ARG A 120 -15.19 -3.85 -6.45
C ARG A 120 -14.12 -3.42 -5.46
N VAL A 121 -12.93 -4.00 -5.62
CA VAL A 121 -11.80 -3.81 -4.70
C VAL A 121 -10.49 -3.84 -5.47
N ASN A 122 -9.55 -3.00 -5.06
CA ASN A 122 -8.16 -3.18 -5.43
C ASN A 122 -7.53 -4.17 -4.42
N HIS A 123 -7.10 -5.34 -4.89
CA HIS A 123 -6.67 -6.43 -4.01
C HIS A 123 -5.15 -6.63 -4.02
N ASN A 124 -4.38 -5.57 -4.28
CA ASN A 124 -2.92 -5.62 -4.26
C ASN A 124 -2.38 -6.00 -2.88
N LYS A 125 -1.19 -6.60 -2.85
CA LYS A 125 -0.32 -6.75 -1.67
C LYS A 125 1.15 -6.70 -2.11
N TYR A 126 1.63 -5.50 -2.41
CA TYR A 126 3.00 -5.32 -2.83
C TYR A 126 3.64 -4.08 -2.20
N MET A 127 4.97 -4.10 -2.17
CA MET A 127 5.80 -2.97 -1.79
C MET A 127 6.91 -2.82 -2.82
N VAL A 128 7.29 -1.60 -3.14
CA VAL A 128 8.46 -1.30 -3.97
C VAL A 128 9.29 -0.22 -3.30
N THR A 129 10.59 -0.43 -3.27
CA THR A 129 11.60 0.50 -2.78
C THR A 129 12.57 0.81 -3.91
N ASP A 130 13.56 1.67 -3.66
CA ASP A 130 14.58 1.99 -4.65
C ASP A 130 15.51 0.81 -4.98
N VAL A 131 15.57 -0.21 -4.13
CA VAL A 131 16.47 -1.37 -4.27
C VAL A 131 15.77 -2.72 -4.43
N ALA A 132 14.49 -2.82 -4.04
CA ALA A 132 13.77 -4.09 -4.03
C ALA A 132 12.27 -3.93 -4.36
N ALA A 133 11.65 -5.00 -4.82
CA ALA A 133 10.20 -5.15 -4.93
C ALA A 133 9.74 -6.41 -4.20
N TYR A 134 8.65 -6.32 -3.46
CA TYR A 134 7.98 -7.44 -2.79
C TYR A 134 6.57 -7.57 -3.33
N VAL A 135 6.17 -8.78 -3.70
CA VAL A 135 4.78 -9.13 -4.05
C VAL A 135 4.38 -10.33 -3.21
N GLY A 136 3.24 -10.29 -2.54
CA GLY A 136 2.75 -11.41 -1.76
C GLY A 136 1.24 -11.55 -1.74
N THR A 137 0.74 -12.43 -0.86
CA THR A 137 -0.69 -12.72 -0.72
C THR A 137 -1.32 -12.09 0.53
N SER A 138 -0.50 -11.71 1.51
CA SER A 138 -0.93 -11.29 2.84
C SER A 138 -1.27 -9.80 2.92
N ASN A 139 -2.48 -9.49 3.41
CA ASN A 139 -2.80 -8.12 3.83
C ASN A 139 -1.94 -7.74 5.04
N TRP A 140 -1.80 -6.43 5.28
CA TRP A 140 -0.85 -5.93 6.27
C TRP A 140 -1.53 -5.77 7.63
N SER A 141 -2.05 -6.88 8.16
CA SER A 141 -2.49 -7.06 9.54
C SER A 141 -1.75 -8.26 10.15
N GLY A 142 -1.52 -8.24 11.47
CA GLY A 142 -0.66 -9.21 12.14
C GLY A 142 -1.10 -10.66 11.99
N ASP A 143 -2.41 -10.92 11.99
CA ASP A 143 -2.98 -12.26 11.83
C ASP A 143 -2.63 -12.91 10.47
N TYR A 144 -2.42 -12.14 9.40
CA TYR A 144 -1.95 -12.68 8.12
C TYR A 144 -0.50 -13.19 8.17
N PHE A 145 0.30 -12.72 9.12
CA PHE A 145 1.70 -13.15 9.30
C PHE A 145 1.86 -14.20 10.39
N ILE A 146 0.90 -14.32 11.31
CA ILE A 146 0.94 -15.23 12.45
C ILE A 146 0.10 -16.49 12.19
N ASP A 147 -1.10 -16.33 11.66
CA ASP A 147 -2.14 -17.38 11.66
C ASP A 147 -2.53 -17.85 10.24
N THR A 148 -2.00 -17.23 9.19
CA THR A 148 -2.30 -17.61 7.79
C THR A 148 -1.10 -18.15 7.04
N ALA A 149 -1.37 -19.07 6.10
CA ALA A 149 -0.40 -19.47 5.09
C ALA A 149 -0.45 -18.49 3.92
N GLY A 150 0.73 -18.04 3.49
CA GLY A 150 0.89 -17.10 2.38
C GLY A 150 2.14 -17.40 1.57
N ILE A 151 2.31 -16.67 0.48
CA ILE A 151 3.56 -16.66 -0.28
C ILE A 151 3.91 -15.22 -0.64
N GLY A 152 5.19 -14.88 -0.44
CA GLY A 152 5.81 -13.65 -0.89
C GLY A 152 7.02 -13.93 -1.76
N THR A 153 7.28 -13.05 -2.71
CA THR A 153 8.48 -13.06 -3.56
C THR A 153 9.15 -11.69 -3.50
N VAL A 154 10.47 -11.69 -3.30
CA VAL A 154 11.30 -10.48 -3.33
C VAL A 154 12.15 -10.48 -4.59
N PHE A 155 12.15 -9.34 -5.28
CA PHE A 155 13.00 -9.06 -6.43
C PHE A 155 13.98 -7.95 -6.02
N GLU A 156 15.23 -8.30 -5.74
CA GLU A 156 16.30 -7.33 -5.48
C GLU A 156 17.04 -7.02 -6.79
N SER A 157 17.36 -5.75 -7.03
CA SER A 157 18.21 -5.39 -8.16
C SER A 157 19.67 -5.76 -7.85
N VAL A 158 20.21 -6.79 -8.51
CA VAL A 158 21.60 -7.23 -8.35
C VAL A 158 22.41 -6.89 -9.61
N GLY A 159 23.56 -6.22 -9.45
CA GLY A 159 24.48 -5.92 -10.55
C GLY A 159 24.06 -4.72 -11.41
N HIS A 160 24.34 -4.78 -12.72
CA HIS A 160 24.01 -3.70 -13.65
C HIS A 160 22.49 -3.54 -13.76
N GLN A 161 22.01 -2.32 -13.51
CA GLN A 161 20.60 -1.96 -13.62
C GLN A 161 20.19 -1.98 -15.08
N ASN A 162 19.70 -3.13 -15.56
CA ASN A 162 19.06 -3.22 -16.85
C ASN A 162 17.72 -2.45 -16.77
N ASN A 163 17.47 -1.62 -17.77
CA ASN A 163 16.20 -0.91 -17.91
C ASN A 163 15.05 -1.92 -18.04
N GLY A 164 13.96 -1.67 -17.33
CA GLY A 164 12.73 -2.47 -17.39
C GLY A 164 12.72 -3.71 -16.49
N ASN A 165 13.53 -3.77 -15.43
CA ASN A 165 13.45 -4.88 -14.48
C ASN A 165 12.12 -4.88 -13.68
N ILE A 166 11.77 -6.00 -13.05
CA ILE A 166 10.48 -6.17 -12.33
C ILE A 166 10.28 -5.10 -11.26
N ARG A 167 11.35 -4.70 -10.55
CA ARG A 167 11.29 -3.64 -9.54
C ARG A 167 10.85 -2.32 -10.16
N GLN A 168 11.46 -1.90 -11.27
CA GLN A 168 11.07 -0.70 -12.01
C GLN A 168 9.66 -0.79 -12.59
N GLN A 169 9.27 -1.95 -13.12
CA GLN A 169 7.90 -2.13 -13.63
C GLN A 169 6.85 -1.99 -12.51
N LEU A 170 7.13 -2.52 -11.32
CA LEU A 170 6.24 -2.40 -10.17
C LEU A 170 6.17 -0.97 -9.64
N GLU A 171 7.29 -0.25 -9.66
CA GLU A 171 7.33 1.19 -9.39
C GLU A 171 6.44 1.97 -10.38
N ASN A 172 6.52 1.66 -11.68
CA ASN A 172 5.67 2.30 -12.69
C ASN A 172 4.17 2.00 -12.48
N ILE A 173 3.83 0.77 -12.06
CA ILE A 173 2.45 0.41 -11.70
C ILE A 173 1.99 1.23 -10.50
N PHE A 174 2.83 1.37 -9.46
CA PHE A 174 2.51 2.20 -8.31
C PHE A 174 2.25 3.65 -8.70
N HIS A 175 3.14 4.27 -9.50
CA HIS A 175 2.96 5.65 -9.95
C HIS A 175 1.70 5.81 -10.79
N ARG A 176 1.43 4.89 -11.72
CA ARG A 176 0.18 4.89 -12.51
C ARG A 176 -1.04 4.95 -11.61
N ASP A 177 -1.09 4.10 -10.59
CA ASP A 177 -2.25 4.02 -9.69
C ASP A 177 -2.31 5.22 -8.74
N TRP A 178 -1.16 5.66 -8.21
CA TRP A 178 -1.02 6.80 -7.31
C TRP A 178 -1.52 8.10 -7.92
N TYR A 179 -1.18 8.35 -9.19
CA TYR A 179 -1.57 9.54 -9.95
C TYR A 179 -2.87 9.37 -10.75
N SER A 180 -3.56 8.23 -10.61
CA SER A 180 -4.85 7.99 -11.28
C SER A 180 -6.01 8.79 -10.65
N ASN A 181 -7.10 8.91 -11.40
CA ASN A 181 -8.38 9.45 -10.90
C ASN A 181 -9.08 8.55 -9.85
N TYR A 182 -8.49 7.41 -9.53
CA TYR A 182 -9.01 6.45 -8.53
C TYR A 182 -8.29 6.56 -7.19
N SER A 183 -7.28 7.43 -7.11
CA SER A 183 -6.45 7.66 -5.94
C SER A 183 -6.88 8.96 -5.27
N PHE A 184 -7.22 8.89 -3.99
CA PHE A 184 -7.83 9.97 -3.22
C PHE A 184 -7.07 10.25 -1.92
N PRO A 185 -6.93 11.51 -1.48
CA PRO A 185 -6.37 11.80 -0.15
C PRO A 185 -7.17 11.13 0.97
N LEU A 186 -6.52 10.79 2.09
CA LEU A 186 -7.15 10.14 3.25
C LEU A 186 -8.30 10.97 3.88
N ASN A 187 -8.34 12.28 3.68
CA ASN A 187 -9.30 13.20 4.30
C ASN A 187 -10.67 13.29 3.60
N ILE A 188 -10.97 12.45 2.61
CA ILE A 188 -12.31 12.46 2.01
C ILE A 188 -13.27 11.83 3.01
N ASN A 189 -14.21 12.63 3.55
CA ASN A 189 -15.31 12.22 4.43
C ASN A 189 -15.76 10.78 4.16
N GLU A 190 -15.21 9.83 4.92
CA GLU A 190 -15.50 8.40 4.83
C GLU A 190 -16.92 8.06 5.35
N THR A 191 -17.74 9.10 5.61
CA THR A 191 -19.11 9.05 6.11
C THR A 191 -20.18 9.41 5.07
N HIS A 192 -19.84 9.69 3.80
CA HIS A 192 -20.83 9.95 2.75
C HIS A 192 -20.76 8.95 1.58
N SER A 193 -20.76 7.66 1.90
CA SER A 193 -20.91 6.58 0.90
C SER A 193 -22.37 6.14 0.70
N GLU A 194 -23.33 7.01 1.03
CA GLU A 194 -24.71 6.90 0.57
C GLU A 194 -25.05 8.14 -0.27
N ASN A 195 -24.96 8.00 -1.60
CA ASN A 195 -25.62 8.84 -2.61
C ASN A 195 -25.01 10.18 -3.10
N LEU A 196 -23.71 10.44 -3.07
CA LEU A 196 -23.15 11.63 -3.75
C LEU A 196 -21.78 11.36 -4.39
N TRP A 197 -21.76 10.84 -5.63
CA TRP A 197 -20.56 10.85 -6.49
C TRP A 197 -20.53 12.03 -7.48
N ASP A 198 -21.44 12.99 -7.33
CA ASP A 198 -21.28 14.33 -7.90
C ASP A 198 -20.61 15.23 -6.87
N LEU A 199 -19.28 15.21 -6.83
CA LEU A 199 -18.52 16.30 -6.22
C LEU A 199 -17.55 16.90 -7.25
N SER A 200 -17.85 18.18 -7.50
CA SER A 200 -17.13 19.20 -8.23
C SER A 200 -15.69 18.87 -8.62
N ARG A 201 -15.48 18.86 -9.94
CA ARG A 201 -14.17 19.05 -10.56
C ARG A 201 -13.57 20.34 -9.99
N SER A 202 -12.57 20.22 -9.13
CA SER A 202 -11.68 21.34 -8.82
C SER A 202 -10.98 21.71 -10.12
N SER A 203 -11.40 22.82 -10.70
CA SER A 203 -10.84 23.43 -11.90
C SER A 203 -9.49 24.05 -11.58
N TYR A 204 -8.42 23.25 -11.55
CA TYR A 204 -7.07 23.80 -11.64
C TYR A 204 -6.17 22.94 -12.52
N GLN A 205 -5.64 23.62 -13.54
CA GLN A 205 -4.63 23.22 -14.53
C GLN A 205 -5.08 22.26 -15.64
N HIS A 206 -5.78 22.84 -16.62
CA HIS A 206 -5.66 22.41 -18.01
C HIS A 206 -4.26 22.82 -18.50
N SER A 207 -3.39 21.84 -18.71
CA SER A 207 -2.24 21.99 -19.60
C SER A 207 -2.43 21.01 -20.75
N SER A 208 -2.50 21.58 -21.94
CA SER A 208 -2.79 20.97 -23.23
C SER A 208 -1.77 19.91 -23.64
N TYR A 209 -2.25 18.73 -23.98
CA TYR A 209 -1.55 17.78 -24.86
C TYR A 209 -2.52 17.31 -25.94
N GLU A 210 -2.23 17.67 -27.20
CA GLU A 210 -2.90 17.14 -28.38
C GLU A 210 -2.51 15.67 -28.63
N PRO A 211 -3.44 14.80 -29.07
CA PRO A 211 -3.10 13.46 -29.52
C PRO A 211 -2.67 13.49 -30.99
N TYR A 212 -1.46 12.98 -31.24
CA TYR A 212 -0.98 12.63 -32.57
C TYR A 212 -1.88 11.58 -33.22
N ILE A 213 -2.40 11.90 -34.41
CA ILE A 213 -3.01 10.95 -35.34
C ILE A 213 -1.88 10.28 -36.11
N HIS A 214 -1.85 8.96 -36.12
CA HIS A 214 -1.16 8.19 -37.17
C HIS A 214 -2.18 7.36 -37.95
N LEU A 215 -1.99 7.45 -39.27
CA LEU A 215 -2.72 6.83 -40.39
C LEU A 215 -2.90 5.32 -40.26
#